data_AF-A0A520A0A9-F1
#
_entry.id   AF-A0A520A0A9-F1
#
_cell.length_a   1.000
_cell.length_b   1.000
_cell.length_c   1.000
_cell.angle_alpha   90.00
_cell.angle_beta   90.00
_cell.angle_gamma   90.00
#
_symmetry.space_group_name_H-M   'P 1'
#
loop_
_entity.id
_entity.type
_entity.pdbx_description
1 polymer ?
#
loop_
_entity_poly.entity_id
_entity_poly.type
_entity_poly.pdbx_seq_one_letter_code
_entity_poly.pdbx_strand_id
1 'polypeptide(L)' 'EDRPTLFFEIIQRKGAQSFGAGNFKALFESLEREQELRGNL' A
#
# COMPACT_ATOMS: atom_id res chain seq x y z
N GLU A 1 -3.98 -7.15 21.65
CA GLU A 1 -4.91 -6.78 20.56
C GLU A 1 -4.05 -6.46 19.36
N ASP A 2 -4.14 -7.26 18.29
CA ASP A 2 -3.34 -7.05 17.09
C ASP A 2 -3.92 -5.89 16.30
N ARG A 3 -3.11 -4.85 16.09
CA ARG A 3 -3.51 -3.67 15.31
C ARG A 3 -2.87 -3.75 13.93
N PRO A 4 -3.62 -3.58 12.83
CA PRO A 4 -3.10 -3.68 11.48
C PRO A 4 -2.34 -2.40 11.08
N THR A 5 -1.19 -2.16 11.71
CA THR A 5 -0.41 -0.93 11.53
C THR A 5 0.88 -1.15 10.72
N LEU A 6 1.45 -2.35 10.75
CA LEU A 6 2.68 -2.69 10.02
C LEU A 6 2.33 -3.44 8.74
N PHE A 7 2.97 -3.06 7.64
CA PHE A 7 2.91 -3.78 6.37
C PHE A 7 4.28 -3.79 5.68
N PHE A 8 4.41 -4.66 4.67
CA PHE A 8 5.59 -4.74 3.82
C PHE A 8 5.18 -4.57 2.36
N GLU A 9 6.04 -3.92 1.59
CA GLU A 9 5.93 -3.79 0.14
C GLU A 9 7.17 -4.38 -0.52
N ILE A 10 6.97 -5.09 -1.63
CA ILE A 10 8.06 -5.57 -2.48
C ILE A 10 8.11 -4.71 -3.74
N ILE A 11 9.20 -3.97 -3.93
CA ILE A 11 9.42 -3.10 -5.09
C ILE A 11 10.62 -3.55 -5.91
N GLN A 12 10.44 -3.72 -7.22
CA GLN A 12 11.53 -3.90 -8.19
C GLN A 12 11.74 -2.61 -8.98
N ARG A 13 12.99 -2.12 -9.02
CA ARG A 13 13.39 -0.96 -9.82
C ARG A 13 14.14 -1.42 -11.07
N LYS A 14 13.72 -0.95 -12.24
CA LYS A 14 14.44 -1.12 -13.51
C LYS A 14 14.92 0.24 -14.02
N GLY A 15 15.91 0.82 -13.31
CA GLY A 15 16.47 2.15 -13.60
C GLY A 15 15.75 3.33 -12.93
N ALA A 16 14.64 3.10 -12.23
CA ALA A 16 13.93 4.16 -11.50
C ALA A 16 14.64 4.55 -10.20
N GLN A 17 14.94 5.85 -10.04
CA GLN A 17 15.65 6.38 -8.86
C GLN A 17 14.73 6.91 -7.76
N SER A 18 13.45 7.13 -8.06
CA SER A 18 12.46 7.68 -7.13
C SER A 18 11.12 6.95 -7.24
N PHE A 19 10.11 7.41 -6.51
CA PHE A 19 8.75 6.87 -6.58
C PHE A 19 7.94 7.57 -7.68
N GLY A 20 6.96 6.85 -8.26
CA GLY A 20 6.00 7.42 -9.20
C GLY A 20 4.66 7.67 -8.53
N ALA A 21 4.01 8.80 -8.84
CA ALA A 21 2.70 9.16 -8.28
C ALA A 21 1.62 8.09 -8.54
N GLY A 22 1.69 7.41 -9.69
CA GLY A 22 0.77 6.30 -10.02
C GLY A 22 0.92 5.09 -9.10
N ASN A 23 2.15 4.75 -8.68
CA ASN A 23 2.38 3.66 -7.74
C ASN A 23 1.84 4.01 -6.35
N PHE A 24 1.95 5.29 -5.96
CA PHE A 24 1.42 5.77 -4.68
C PHE A 24 -0.09 5.62 -4.60
N LYS A 25 -0.79 5.96 -5.70
CA LYS A 25 -2.24 5.75 -5.81
C LYS A 25 -2.61 4.27 -5.69
N ALA A 26 -1.91 3.39 -6.41
CA ALA A 26 -2.16 1.95 -6.35
C ALA A 26 -1.95 1.35 -4.94
N LEU A 27 -0.93 1.83 -4.21
CA LEU A 27 -0.70 1.43 -2.82
C LEU A 27 -1.86 1.85 -1.91
N PHE A 28 -2.32 3.09 -2.03
CA PHE A 28 -3.47 3.58 -1.25
C PHE A 28 -4.75 2.81 -1.55
N GLU A 29 -5.06 2.55 -2.83
CA GLU A 29 -6.23 1.76 -3.22
C GLU A 29 -6.17 0.32 -2.67
N SER A 30 -4.98 -0.27 -2.60
CA SER A 30 -4.81 -1.61 -2.01
C SER A 30 -5.05 -1.62 -0.50
N LEU A 31 -4.62 -0.56 0.19
CA LEU A 31 -4.79 -0.39 1.63
C LEU A 31 -6.25 -0.11 1.99
N GLU A 32 -6.94 0.77 1.23
CA GLU A 32 -8.36 1.06 1.41
C GLU A 32 -9.22 -0.20 1.23
N ARG A 33 -8.92 -1.02 0.22
CA ARG A 33 -9.62 -2.31 0.03
C ARG A 33 -9.46 -3.23 1.25
N GLU A 34 -8.28 -3.26 1.87
CA GLU A 34 -8.04 -4.07 3.07
C GLU A 34 -8.76 -3.50 4.31
N GLN A 35 -8.84 -2.18 4.44
CA GLN A 35 -9.62 -1.51 5.49
C GLN A 35 -11.13 -1.76 5.32
N GLU A 36 -11.64 -1.70 4.09
CA GLU A 36 -13.04 -2.02 3.78
C GLU A 36 -13.39 -3.46 4.20
N LEU A 37 -12.53 -4.43 3.89
CA LEU A 37 -12.71 -5.83 4.30
C LEU A 37 -12.71 -6.02 5.82
N ARG A 38 -12.04 -5.13 6.56
CA ARG A 38 -12.01 -5.11 8.03
C ARG A 38 -13.17 -4.35 8.64
N GLY A 39 -13.99 -3.68 7.83
CA GLY A 39 -15.14 -2.89 8.28
C GLY A 39 -14.73 -1.64 9.05
N ASN A 40 -13.54 -1.09 8.79
CA ASN A 40 -13.03 0.10 9.46
C ASN A 40 -12.65 1.23 8.50
N LEU A 41 -13.26 1.24 7.30
CA LEU A 41 -13.22 2.34 6.36
C LEU A 41 -14.22 3.44 6.75
#